data_AF-A0A349Z187-F1
#
_entry.id   AF-A0A349Z187-F1
#
_cell.length_a   1.000
_cell.length_b   1.000
_cell.length_c   1.000
_cell.angle_alpha   90.00
_cell.angle_beta   90.00
_cell.angle_gamma   90.00
#
_symmetry.space_group_name_H-M   'P 1'
#
loop_
_entity.id
_entity.type
_entity.pdbx_description
1 polymer ?
#
loop_
_entity_poly.entity_id
_entity_poly.type
_entity_poly.pdbx_seq_one_letter_code
_entity_poly.pdbx_strand_id
1 'polypeptide(L)'
;MAMNFVPLDKNTHKDLKVAVDPAFPYAKNTHLAAASIREFAQLAGAMPLVFIQDPKTNKHHVVAMLGIEPGQNLFLQDGKWNAPHIPMNIIRYPFDVRPDGDKLGVYIDEN
;
A
#
# COMPACT_ATOMS: atom_id res chain seq x y z
N MET A 1 0.19 8.49 -10.25
CA MET A 1 0.10 9.75 -9.49
C MET A 1 1.12 9.68 -8.36
N ALA A 2 1.81 10.78 -8.05
CA ALA A 2 2.65 10.83 -6.86
C ALA A 2 1.72 10.78 -5.63
N MET A 3 2.10 10.10 -4.55
CA MET A 3 1.31 10.11 -3.31
C MET A 3 1.66 11.36 -2.49
N ASN A 4 0.67 12.03 -1.90
CA ASN A 4 0.85 13.20 -1.04
C ASN A 4 0.26 12.95 0.35
N PHE A 5 1.07 12.32 1.21
CA PHE A 5 0.67 12.03 2.58
C PHE A 5 0.87 13.23 3.50
N VAL A 6 -0.23 13.72 4.07
CA VAL A 6 -0.24 14.77 5.10
C VAL A 6 -0.77 14.22 6.43
N PRO A 7 -0.39 14.79 7.60
CA PRO A 7 -0.97 14.39 8.87
C PRO A 7 -2.49 14.52 8.84
N LEU A 8 -3.20 13.49 9.31
CA LEU A 8 -4.66 13.50 9.37
C LEU A 8 -5.10 14.52 10.44
N ASP A 9 -5.54 15.69 9.98
CA ASP A 9 -6.07 16.75 10.85
C ASP A 9 -7.60 16.70 10.98
N LYS A 10 -8.09 16.89 12.20
CA LYS A 10 -9.52 16.85 12.52
C LYS A 10 -10.30 17.99 11.85
N ASN A 11 -9.74 19.20 11.77
CA ASN A 11 -10.47 20.37 11.26
C ASN A 11 -10.45 20.41 9.73
N THR A 12 -9.31 20.10 9.12
CA THR A 12 -9.13 20.06 7.67
C THR A 12 -9.95 18.93 7.04
N HIS A 13 -9.91 17.73 7.61
CA HIS A 13 -10.51 16.54 7.00
C HIS A 13 -11.90 16.18 7.56
N LYS A 14 -12.53 17.04 8.36
CA LYS A 14 -13.81 16.76 9.04
C LYS A 14 -14.94 16.33 8.11
N ASP A 15 -14.94 16.84 6.88
CA ASP A 15 -16.00 16.62 5.89
C ASP A 15 -15.66 15.50 4.90
N LEU A 16 -14.42 14.98 4.93
CA LEU A 16 -14.01 13.86 4.09
C LEU A 16 -14.66 12.55 4.55
N LYS A 17 -14.98 11.70 3.58
CA LYS A 17 -15.57 10.38 3.81
C LYS A 17 -14.78 9.33 3.05
N VAL A 18 -14.67 8.14 3.64
CA VAL A 18 -14.02 7.00 3.00
C VAL A 18 -15.05 6.26 2.15
N ALA A 19 -14.83 6.23 0.84
CA ALA A 19 -15.57 5.36 -0.07
C ALA A 19 -14.86 4.01 -0.14
N VAL A 20 -15.45 2.97 0.46
CA VAL A 20 -14.88 1.63 0.43
C VAL A 20 -15.29 0.94 -0.87
N ASP A 21 -14.32 0.75 -1.77
CA ASP A 21 -14.50 -0.04 -2.98
C ASP A 21 -13.70 -1.36 -2.86
N PRO A 22 -14.37 -2.53 -2.77
CA PRO A 22 -13.68 -3.82 -2.67
C PRO A 22 -12.91 -4.19 -3.95
N ALA A 23 -13.08 -3.46 -5.05
CA ALA A 23 -12.29 -3.61 -6.26
C ALA A 23 -10.90 -2.94 -6.15
N PHE A 24 -10.66 -2.06 -5.17
CA PHE A 24 -9.39 -1.36 -5.01
C PHE A 24 -8.84 -0.74 -6.31
N PRO A 25 -9.64 0.06 -7.04
CA PRO A 25 -9.28 0.55 -8.39
C PRO A 25 -7.98 1.37 -8.40
N TYR A 26 -7.64 2.03 -7.29
CA TYR A 26 -6.39 2.76 -7.11
C TYR A 26 -5.14 1.86 -7.21
N ALA A 27 -5.27 0.55 -6.96
CA ALA A 27 -4.16 -0.41 -7.01
C ALA A 27 -3.85 -0.91 -8.43
N LYS A 28 -4.63 -0.53 -9.45
CA LYS A 28 -4.49 -1.03 -10.83
C LYS A 28 -3.08 -0.86 -11.40
N ASN A 29 -2.42 0.24 -11.05
CA ASN A 29 -1.09 0.56 -11.56
C ASN A 29 0.00 0.33 -10.50
N THR A 30 -0.30 -0.39 -9.42
CA THR A 30 0.65 -0.65 -8.33
C THR A 30 1.51 -1.86 -8.67
N HIS A 31 2.79 -1.61 -8.93
CA HIS A 31 3.77 -2.67 -9.23
C HIS A 31 4.24 -3.43 -7.98
N LEU A 32 4.49 -2.70 -6.88
CA LEU A 32 5.01 -3.25 -5.64
C LEU A 32 4.14 -2.76 -4.48
N ALA A 33 3.83 -3.64 -3.54
CA ALA A 33 3.19 -3.29 -2.28
C ALA A 33 4.14 -3.59 -1.12
N ALA A 34 4.28 -2.66 -0.17
CA ALA A 34 5.09 -2.89 1.02
C ALA A 34 4.51 -4.05 1.83
N ALA A 35 5.34 -5.04 2.18
CA ALA A 35 4.92 -6.21 2.95
C ALA A 35 5.36 -6.08 4.42
N SER A 36 4.44 -6.34 5.33
CA SER A 36 4.74 -6.43 6.77
C SER A 36 5.00 -7.88 7.20
N ILE A 37 5.91 -8.10 8.16
CA ILE A 37 6.21 -9.44 8.70
C ILE A 37 4.93 -10.17 9.16
N ARG A 38 3.94 -9.43 9.66
CA ARG A 38 2.66 -9.99 10.14
C ARG A 38 1.82 -10.64 9.04
N GLU A 39 2.06 -10.30 7.77
CA GLU A 39 1.30 -10.81 6.62
C GLU A 39 2.14 -11.73 5.70
N PHE A 40 3.41 -12.01 6.04
CA PHE A 40 4.30 -12.79 5.16
C PHE A 40 3.75 -14.17 4.84
N ALA A 41 3.17 -14.87 5.82
CA ALA A 41 2.64 -16.21 5.60
C ALA A 41 1.49 -16.22 4.57
N GLN A 42 0.60 -15.23 4.62
CA GLN A 42 -0.50 -15.12 3.65
C GLN A 42 0.01 -14.63 2.29
N LEU A 43 0.92 -13.66 2.27
CA LEU A 43 1.47 -13.11 1.03
C LEU A 43 2.31 -14.15 0.28
N ALA A 44 3.23 -14.83 0.95
CA ALA A 44 4.12 -15.81 0.30
C ALA A 44 3.37 -16.98 -0.34
N GLY A 45 2.17 -17.31 0.15
CA GLY A 45 1.29 -18.31 -0.47
C GLY A 45 0.49 -17.81 -1.68
N ALA A 46 0.41 -16.49 -1.89
CA ALA A 46 -0.42 -15.86 -2.91
C ALA A 46 0.39 -15.13 -3.99
N MET A 47 1.55 -14.56 -3.65
CA MET A 47 2.35 -13.70 -4.51
C MET A 47 3.84 -13.73 -4.12
N PRO A 48 4.76 -13.41 -5.04
CA PRO A 48 6.19 -13.37 -4.72
C PRO A 48 6.50 -12.28 -3.69
N LEU A 49 7.23 -12.66 -2.63
CA LEU A 49 7.88 -11.71 -1.74
C LEU A 49 9.31 -11.48 -2.19
N VAL A 50 9.68 -10.22 -2.37
CA VAL A 50 10.98 -9.81 -2.89
C VAL A 50 11.65 -8.86 -1.91
N PHE A 51 12.95 -9.07 -1.72
CA PHE A 51 13.80 -8.20 -0.93
C PHE A 51 14.42 -7.15 -1.85
N ILE A 52 14.10 -5.89 -1.62
CA ILE A 52 14.67 -4.76 -2.36
C ILE A 52 15.61 -4.00 -1.45
N GLN A 53 16.73 -3.55 -1.99
CA GLN A 53 17.65 -2.67 -1.28
C GLN A 53 17.33 -1.22 -1.65
N ASP A 54 17.15 -0.37 -0.65
CA ASP A 54 17.10 1.08 -0.84
C ASP A 54 18.52 1.59 -1.16
N PRO A 55 18.76 2.16 -2.36
CA PRO A 55 20.09 2.61 -2.76
C PRO A 55 20.61 3.79 -1.92
N LYS A 56 19.74 4.52 -1.22
CA LYS A 56 20.12 5.66 -0.39
C LYS A 56 20.51 5.24 1.03
N THR A 57 19.79 4.28 1.60
CA THR A 57 19.95 3.89 3.01
C THR A 57 20.66 2.55 3.20
N ASN A 58 20.90 1.79 2.13
CA ASN A 58 21.38 0.40 2.15
C ASN A 58 20.50 -0.56 2.97
N LYS A 59 19.30 -0.13 3.38
CA LYS A 59 18.35 -0.97 4.09
C LYS A 59 17.60 -1.85 3.11
N HIS A 60 17.21 -3.02 3.59
CA HIS A 60 16.37 -3.93 2.83
C HIS A 60 14.92 -3.76 3.24
N HIS A 61 14.03 -3.75 2.25
CA HIS A 61 12.59 -3.78 2.43
C HIS A 61 12.04 -5.04 1.78
N VAL A 62 10.97 -5.58 2.35
CA VAL A 62 10.23 -6.69 1.74
C VAL A 62 9.00 -6.12 1.06
N VAL A 63 8.80 -6.50 -0.19
CA VAL A 63 7.66 -6.10 -1.00
C VAL A 63 6.96 -7.32 -1.56
N ALA A 64 5.64 -7.25 -1.66
CA ALA A 64 4.86 -8.11 -2.53
C ALA A 64 4.96 -7.58 -3.97
N MET A 65 5.40 -8.44 -4.89
CA MET A 65 5.49 -8.11 -6.31
C MET A 65 4.14 -8.37 -6.98
N LEU A 66 3.49 -7.31 -7.46
CA LEU A 66 2.15 -7.36 -8.03
C LEU A 66 2.14 -7.41 -9.55
N GLY A 67 3.24 -7.01 -10.21
CA GLY A 67 3.41 -7.05 -11.66
C GLY A 67 4.85 -7.36 -12.04
N ILE A 68 5.09 -7.52 -13.34
CA ILE A 68 6.44 -7.74 -13.89
C ILE A 68 7.07 -6.38 -14.25
N GLU A 69 6.24 -5.44 -14.70
CA GLU A 69 6.66 -4.11 -15.13
C GLU A 69 6.17 -3.01 -14.18
N PRO A 70 6.90 -1.87 -14.10
CA PRO A 70 6.41 -0.68 -13.41
C PRO A 70 5.04 -0.25 -13.92
N GLY A 71 4.13 0.10 -13.00
CA GLY A 71 2.79 0.54 -13.37
C GLY A 71 1.79 -0.58 -13.64
N GLN A 72 2.13 -1.85 -13.35
CA GLN A 72 1.27 -3.00 -13.59
C GLN A 72 0.91 -3.72 -12.29
N ASN A 73 -0.38 -4.08 -12.14
CA ASN A 73 -0.86 -5.02 -11.14
C ASN A 73 -1.60 -6.18 -11.81
N LEU A 74 -1.01 -7.36 -11.80
CA LEU A 74 -1.56 -8.59 -12.40
C LEU A 74 -2.61 -9.27 -11.51
N PHE A 75 -2.69 -8.90 -10.23
CA PHE A 75 -3.68 -9.42 -9.30
C PHE A 75 -5.00 -8.66 -9.35
N LEU A 76 -5.07 -7.50 -10.01
CA LEU A 76 -6.32 -6.79 -10.22
C LEU A 76 -6.80 -6.93 -11.67
N GLN A 77 -7.78 -7.80 -11.89
CA GLN A 77 -8.32 -8.13 -13.21
C GLN A 77 -9.82 -7.89 -13.25
N ASP A 78 -10.33 -7.23 -14.29
CA ASP A 78 -11.76 -6.96 -14.48
C ASP A 78 -12.46 -6.33 -13.26
N GLY A 79 -11.73 -5.46 -12.53
CA GLY A 79 -12.24 -4.81 -11.32
C GLY A 79 -12.36 -5.75 -10.12
N LYS A 80 -11.63 -6.86 -10.10
CA LYS A 80 -11.62 -7.82 -9.00
C LYS A 80 -10.21 -8.24 -8.65
N TRP A 81 -9.97 -8.37 -7.34
CA TRP A 81 -8.72 -8.92 -6.85
C TRP A 81 -8.71 -10.45 -7.02
N ASN A 82 -7.72 -10.96 -7.74
CA ASN A 82 -7.56 -12.36 -8.13
C ASN A 82 -6.40 -13.01 -7.37
N ALA A 83 -6.50 -13.02 -6.03
CA ALA A 83 -5.61 -13.75 -5.14
C ALA A 83 -6.31 -13.98 -3.78
N PRO A 84 -5.91 -15.03 -3.04
CA PRO A 84 -6.49 -15.32 -1.72
C PRO A 84 -6.13 -14.30 -0.63
N HIS A 85 -5.17 -13.42 -0.89
CA HIS A 85 -4.80 -12.34 0.03
C HIS A 85 -4.55 -11.02 -0.70
N ILE A 86 -4.92 -9.92 -0.05
CA ILE A 86 -4.69 -8.54 -0.51
C ILE A 86 -3.67 -7.93 0.46
N PRO A 87 -2.55 -7.37 -0.02
CA PRO A 87 -1.57 -6.76 0.87
C PRO A 87 -2.19 -5.67 1.74
N MET A 88 -1.84 -5.62 3.02
CA MET A 88 -2.29 -4.59 3.96
C MET A 88 -1.94 -3.18 3.48
N ASN A 89 -0.85 -3.02 2.73
CA ASN A 89 -0.47 -1.76 2.10
C ASN A 89 -1.49 -1.27 1.07
N ILE A 90 -2.19 -2.17 0.37
CA ILE A 90 -3.30 -1.83 -0.54
C ILE A 90 -4.55 -1.52 0.28
N ILE A 91 -4.89 -2.36 1.25
CA ILE A 91 -6.13 -2.23 2.06
C ILE A 91 -6.15 -0.92 2.85
N ARG A 92 -5.00 -0.48 3.39
CA ARG A 92 -4.94 0.69 4.27
C ARG A 92 -5.04 2.02 3.54
N TYR A 93 -4.81 2.06 2.22
CA TYR A 93 -4.91 3.28 1.44
C TYR A 93 -6.33 3.88 1.55
N PRO A 94 -6.49 5.21 1.72
CA PRO A 94 -5.50 6.28 1.58
C PRO A 94 -4.71 6.61 2.87
N PHE A 95 -4.76 5.77 3.90
CA PHE A 95 -4.10 6.04 5.17
C PHE A 95 -2.72 5.39 5.28
N ASP A 96 -1.85 6.00 6.08
CA ASP A 96 -0.55 5.44 6.44
C ASP A 96 -0.17 5.80 7.87
N VAL A 97 0.70 5.01 8.49
CA VAL A 97 1.23 5.30 9.84
C VAL A 97 2.70 5.59 9.72
N ARG A 98 3.12 6.77 10.19
CA ARG A 98 4.50 7.25 10.06
C ARG A 98 5.02 7.79 11.39
N PRO A 99 6.35 7.79 11.59
CA PRO A 99 6.95 8.51 12.70
C PRO A 99 6.61 9.99 12.64
N ASP A 100 6.12 10.53 13.76
CA ASP A 100 5.86 11.95 13.99
C ASP A 100 6.53 12.35 15.31
N GLY A 101 7.80 12.77 15.20
CA GLY A 101 8.70 12.92 16.35
C GLY A 101 8.89 11.60 17.10
N ASP A 102 8.59 11.61 18.41
CA ASP A 102 8.69 10.43 19.28
C ASP A 102 7.44 9.53 19.26
N LYS A 103 6.43 9.87 18.45
CA LYS A 103 5.15 9.16 18.37
C LYS A 103 4.90 8.63 16.96
N LEU A 104 3.85 7.83 16.82
CA LEU A 104 3.29 7.47 15.52
C LEU A 104 2.12 8.38 15.21
N GLY A 105 2.14 8.98 14.03
CA GLY A 105 1.04 9.76 13.46
C GLY A 105 0.30 8.98 12.39
N VAL A 106 -0.99 9.26 12.24
CA VAL A 106 -1.81 8.80 11.11
C VAL A 106 -1.78 9.88 10.03
N TYR A 107 -1.50 9.46 8.80
CA TYR A 107 -1.43 10.30 7.62
C TYR A 107 -2.50 9.87 6.62
N ILE A 108 -2.94 10.79 5.78
CA ILE A 108 -3.88 10.56 4.68
C ILE A 108 -3.28 11.09 3.37
N ASP A 109 -3.48 10.36 2.27
CA ASP A 109 -3.18 10.84 0.92
C ASP A 109 -4.30 11.77 0.42
N GLU A 110 -3.94 12.97 -0.02
CA GLU A 110 -4.89 13.99 -0.52
C GLU A 110 -4.99 14.06 -2.06
N ASN A 111 -4.34 13.15 -2.78
CA ASN A 111 -4.37 13.12 -4.26
C ASN A 111 -5.50 12.29 -4.87
#